data_AF-A0A519FGF0-F1
#
_entry.id   AF-A0A519FGF0-F1
#
_cell.length_a   1.000
_cell.length_b   1.000
_cell.length_c   1.000
_cell.angle_alpha   90.00
_cell.angle_beta   90.00
_cell.angle_gamma   90.00
#
_symmetry.space_group_name_H-M   'P 1'
#
loop_
_entity.id
_entity.type
_entity.pdbx_description
1 polymer ?
#
loop_
_entity_poly.entity_id
_entity_poly.type
_entity_poly.pdbx_seq_one_letter_code
_entity_poly.pdbx_strand_id
1 'polypeptide(L)'
;QEAIDAVRMTLVGLADAGSDGVRRTGDLGADVLVRHIIGLDPTRRGIAIADHVEAGMRLAFCRRNAQAARADLMRICAEIREELEPEEQTLAVARAVAAGEAEAAPHPARRIAGAVYVSCSGRGGPHFGAPGAELQIVRHALGDVPLVGFFAAGEIARHHLYGYTGVLTVFTAD
;
A
#
# COMPACT_ATOMS: atom_id res chain seq x y z
N GLN A 1 -8.96 -22.33 23.05
CA GLN A 1 -7.78 -22.23 22.17
C GLN A 1 -8.09 -21.38 20.93
N GLU A 2 -9.14 -21.74 20.18
CA GLU A 2 -9.58 -21.04 18.96
C GLU A 2 -9.73 -19.51 19.09
N ALA A 3 -10.35 -19.02 20.18
CA ALA A 3 -10.52 -17.58 20.40
C ALA A 3 -9.18 -16.81 20.52
N ILE A 4 -8.17 -17.42 21.16
CA ILE A 4 -6.85 -16.80 21.30
C ILE A 4 -6.14 -16.74 19.95
N ASP A 5 -6.25 -17.79 19.15
CA ASP A 5 -5.65 -17.85 17.81
C ASP A 5 -6.34 -16.86 16.86
N ALA A 6 -7.66 -16.71 16.95
CA ALA A 6 -8.40 -15.69 16.22
C ALA A 6 -7.92 -14.27 16.55
N VAL A 7 -7.65 -13.98 17.84
CA VAL A 7 -7.13 -12.67 18.28
C VAL A 7 -5.72 -12.43 17.76
N ARG A 8 -4.83 -13.43 17.83
CA ARG A 8 -3.45 -13.33 17.29
C ARG A 8 -3.40 -13.00 15.80
N MET A 9 -4.41 -13.44 15.05
CA MET A 9 -4.54 -13.17 13.61
C MET A 9 -5.30 -11.89 13.30
N THR A 10 -5.82 -11.20 14.31
CA THR A 10 -6.60 -9.97 14.17
C THR A 10 -5.75 -8.75 14.54
N LEU A 11 -5.81 -7.75 13.67
CA LEU A 11 -5.18 -6.45 13.83
C LEU A 11 -6.29 -5.40 13.97
N VAL A 12 -5.88 -4.18 14.36
CA VAL A 12 -6.77 -3.04 14.48
C VAL A 12 -6.26 -1.93 13.58
N GLY A 13 -7.07 -1.48 12.64
CA GLY A 13 -6.90 -0.20 11.96
C GLY A 13 -7.42 0.93 12.85
N LEU A 14 -6.56 1.92 13.10
CA LEU A 14 -6.85 3.14 13.84
C LEU A 14 -6.98 4.30 12.85
N ALA A 15 -8.05 5.07 12.99
CA ALA A 15 -8.30 6.28 12.23
C ALA A 15 -8.64 7.42 13.18
N ASP A 16 -8.10 8.60 12.92
CA ASP A 16 -8.32 9.79 13.73
C ASP A 16 -9.80 10.18 13.79
N ALA A 17 -10.16 10.91 14.84
CA ALA A 17 -11.52 11.40 15.01
C ALA A 17 -11.97 12.24 13.80
N GLY A 18 -13.14 11.91 13.24
CA GLY A 18 -13.69 12.57 12.05
C GLY A 18 -13.14 12.08 10.71
N SER A 19 -12.13 11.20 10.69
CA SER A 19 -11.63 10.57 9.46
C SER A 19 -12.39 9.29 9.11
N ASP A 20 -12.53 8.99 7.83
CA ASP A 20 -13.09 7.72 7.35
C ASP A 20 -12.05 6.60 7.44
N GLY A 21 -12.23 5.72 8.43
CA GLY A 21 -11.31 4.60 8.67
C GLY A 21 -11.50 3.42 7.70
N VAL A 22 -12.70 3.22 7.17
CA VAL A 22 -12.99 2.15 6.21
C VAL A 22 -13.79 2.75 5.06
N ARG A 23 -13.31 2.55 3.83
CA ARG A 23 -14.00 3.01 2.63
C ARG A 23 -15.26 2.18 2.38
N ARG A 24 -16.17 2.68 1.54
CA ARG A 24 -17.41 1.95 1.18
C ARG A 24 -17.16 0.57 0.57
N THR A 25 -15.99 0.41 -0.06
CA THR A 25 -15.49 -0.83 -0.65
C THR A 25 -14.96 -1.84 0.39
N GLY A 26 -14.88 -1.45 1.67
CA GLY A 26 -14.53 -2.34 2.79
C GLY A 26 -13.04 -2.38 3.13
N ASP A 27 -12.20 -1.74 2.34
CA ASP A 27 -10.77 -1.58 2.58
C ASP A 27 -10.46 -0.33 3.43
N LEU A 28 -9.23 -0.27 3.95
CA LEU A 28 -8.81 0.77 4.89
C LEU A 28 -8.47 2.08 4.16
N GLY A 29 -8.79 3.20 4.80
CA GLY A 29 -8.40 4.52 4.32
C GLY A 29 -6.88 4.74 4.31
N ALA A 30 -6.41 5.71 3.53
CA ALA A 30 -4.98 5.98 3.34
C ALA A 30 -4.25 6.46 4.60
N ASP A 31 -4.99 7.02 5.57
CA ASP A 31 -4.45 7.50 6.86
C ASP A 31 -4.63 6.48 8.00
N VAL A 32 -5.12 5.27 7.71
CA VAL A 32 -5.35 4.26 8.76
C VAL A 32 -4.04 3.62 9.20
N LEU A 33 -3.81 3.60 10.51
CA LEU A 33 -2.68 2.95 11.14
C LEU A 33 -3.05 1.54 11.61
N VAL A 34 -2.40 0.52 11.04
CA VAL A 34 -2.64 -0.87 11.46
C VAL A 34 -1.73 -1.25 12.63
N ARG A 35 -2.32 -1.79 13.70
CA ARG A 35 -1.67 -2.11 14.98
C ARG A 35 -2.10 -3.46 15.53
N HIS A 36 -1.29 -3.99 16.44
CA HIS A 36 -1.59 -5.24 17.15
C HIS A 36 -2.55 -5.04 18.31
N ILE A 37 -3.36 -6.07 18.56
CA ILE A 37 -3.96 -6.29 19.87
C ILE A 37 -2.88 -6.94 20.75
N ILE A 38 -2.52 -6.30 21.86
CA ILE A 38 -1.47 -6.75 22.78
C ILE A 38 -2.02 -7.29 24.10
N GLY A 39 -3.32 -7.15 24.34
CA GLY A 39 -3.96 -7.66 25.55
C GLY A 39 -5.48 -7.64 25.46
N LEU A 40 -6.11 -8.48 26.26
CA LEU A 40 -7.55 -8.54 26.46
C LEU A 40 -7.83 -8.49 27.96
N ASP A 41 -8.81 -7.70 28.37
CA ASP A 41 -9.32 -7.67 29.74
C ASP A 41 -10.78 -8.14 29.73
N PRO A 42 -11.04 -9.43 30.04
CA PRO A 42 -12.40 -9.96 30.07
C PRO A 42 -13.28 -9.33 31.17
N THR A 43 -12.66 -8.89 32.27
CA THR A 43 -13.38 -8.33 33.42
C THR A 43 -13.91 -6.94 33.07
N ARG A 44 -13.08 -6.11 32.44
CA ARG A 44 -13.46 -4.76 31.99
C ARG A 44 -14.02 -4.72 30.58
N ARG A 45 -14.04 -5.86 29.87
CA ARG A 45 -14.41 -5.99 28.46
C ARG A 45 -13.59 -5.06 27.55
N GLY A 46 -12.31 -4.91 27.86
CA GLY A 46 -11.38 -4.04 27.15
C GLY A 46 -10.41 -4.80 26.26
N ILE A 47 -9.86 -4.09 25.27
CA ILE A 47 -8.73 -4.54 24.46
C ILE A 47 -7.58 -3.54 24.60
N ALA A 48 -6.36 -4.04 24.68
CA ALA A 48 -5.15 -3.21 24.64
C ALA A 48 -4.58 -3.25 23.22
N ILE A 49 -4.27 -2.07 22.68
CA ILE A 49 -3.76 -1.87 21.32
C ILE A 49 -2.32 -1.35 21.42
N ALA A 50 -1.45 -1.75 20.50
CA ALA A 50 -0.05 -1.33 20.42
C ALA A 50 0.13 0.12 19.92
N ASP A 51 -0.72 1.05 20.36
CA ASP A 51 -0.64 2.47 20.07
C ASP A 51 -1.48 3.29 21.07
N HIS A 52 -1.35 4.60 21.03
CA HIS A 52 -2.19 5.51 21.77
C HIS A 52 -3.58 5.59 21.13
N VAL A 53 -4.62 5.45 21.95
CA VAL A 53 -6.02 5.51 21.51
C VAL A 53 -6.73 6.60 22.30
N GLU A 54 -7.35 7.51 21.57
CA GLU A 54 -8.14 8.62 22.13
C GLU A 54 -9.63 8.43 21.85
N ALA A 55 -10.46 9.03 22.70
CA ALA A 55 -11.91 9.00 22.51
C ALA A 55 -12.28 9.73 21.21
N GLY A 56 -13.13 9.08 20.39
CA GLY A 56 -13.55 9.60 19.08
C GLY A 56 -12.78 9.01 17.90
N MET A 57 -11.63 8.37 18.12
CA MET A 57 -10.97 7.57 17.08
C MET A 57 -11.87 6.42 16.62
N ARG A 58 -11.74 6.03 15.35
CA ARG A 58 -12.45 4.88 14.78
C ARG A 58 -11.54 3.67 14.72
N LEU A 59 -12.10 2.53 15.16
CA LEU A 59 -11.44 1.24 15.17
C LEU A 59 -12.07 0.33 14.11
N ALA A 60 -11.23 -0.33 13.33
CA ALA A 60 -11.65 -1.38 12.41
C ALA A 60 -10.82 -2.64 12.65
N PHE A 61 -11.45 -3.78 12.91
CA PHE A 61 -10.74 -5.05 13.00
C PHE A 61 -10.43 -5.57 11.61
N CYS A 62 -9.18 -5.93 11.37
CA CYS A 62 -8.73 -6.43 10.08
C CYS A 62 -7.80 -7.63 10.25
N ARG A 63 -7.55 -8.33 9.15
CA ARG A 63 -6.55 -9.39 9.08
C ARG A 63 -5.67 -9.13 7.87
N ARG A 64 -4.45 -9.67 7.90
CA ARG A 64 -3.60 -9.70 6.72
C ARG A 64 -4.29 -10.53 5.64
N ASN A 65 -4.57 -9.91 4.49
CA ASN A 65 -5.26 -10.54 3.37
C ASN A 65 -4.51 -10.21 2.07
N ALA A 66 -3.91 -11.23 1.46
CA ALA A 66 -3.07 -11.08 0.27
C ALA A 66 -3.87 -10.64 -0.97
N GLN A 67 -5.11 -11.13 -1.12
CA GLN A 67 -5.99 -10.78 -2.22
C GLN A 67 -6.44 -9.32 -2.12
N ALA A 68 -6.83 -8.86 -0.93
CA ALA A 68 -7.17 -7.46 -0.70
C ALA A 68 -5.97 -6.55 -0.98
N ALA A 69 -4.79 -6.90 -0.45
CA ALA A 69 -3.56 -6.14 -0.68
C ALA A 69 -3.18 -6.08 -2.18
N ARG A 70 -3.35 -7.18 -2.93
CA ARG A 70 -3.13 -7.22 -4.38
C ARG A 70 -4.12 -6.31 -5.12
N ALA A 71 -5.40 -6.36 -4.76
CA ALA A 71 -6.44 -5.53 -5.37
C ALA A 71 -6.17 -4.03 -5.13
N ASP A 72 -5.76 -3.66 -3.91
CA ASP A 72 -5.39 -2.28 -3.59
C ASP A 72 -4.18 -1.81 -4.38
N LEU A 73 -3.12 -2.63 -4.50
CA LEU A 73 -1.95 -2.29 -5.30
C LEU A 73 -2.32 -2.07 -6.77
N MET A 74 -3.12 -2.97 -7.35
CA MET A 74 -3.57 -2.86 -8.74
C MET A 74 -4.38 -1.57 -8.96
N ARG A 75 -5.35 -1.30 -8.07
CA ARG A 75 -6.19 -0.12 -8.14
C ARG A 75 -5.39 1.18 -8.02
N ILE A 76 -4.58 1.32 -6.97
CA ILE A 76 -3.81 2.55 -6.71
C ILE A 76 -2.80 2.83 -7.83
N CYS A 77 -2.09 1.81 -8.32
CA CYS A 77 -1.12 2.01 -9.39
C CYS A 77 -1.80 2.38 -10.72
N ALA A 78 -2.98 1.81 -11.01
CA ALA A 78 -3.77 2.19 -12.18
C ALA A 78 -4.26 3.63 -12.08
N GLU A 79 -4.82 4.03 -10.93
CA GLU A 79 -5.23 5.42 -10.65
C GLU A 79 -4.08 6.41 -10.85
N ILE A 80 -2.90 6.12 -10.29
CA ILE A 80 -1.70 6.96 -10.47
C ILE A 80 -1.28 7.05 -11.94
N ARG A 81 -1.32 5.92 -12.67
CA ARG A 81 -0.97 5.90 -14.08
C ARG A 81 -1.94 6.73 -14.91
N GLU A 82 -3.24 6.59 -14.69
CA GLU A 82 -4.27 7.37 -15.39
C GLU A 82 -4.14 8.87 -15.10
N GLU A 83 -3.83 9.25 -13.86
CA GLU A 83 -3.64 10.65 -13.46
C GLU A 83 -2.38 11.28 -14.11
N LEU A 84 -1.28 10.53 -14.18
CA LEU A 84 0.00 11.04 -14.66
C LEU A 84 0.17 10.88 -16.18
N GLU A 85 -0.41 9.83 -16.76
CA GLU A 85 -0.26 9.48 -18.18
C GLU A 85 -1.63 9.20 -18.81
N PRO A 86 -2.48 10.23 -19.02
CA PRO A 86 -3.79 10.06 -19.65
C PRO A 86 -3.65 9.44 -21.05
N GLU A 87 -4.59 8.60 -21.46
CA GLU A 87 -4.57 7.85 -22.74
C GLU A 87 -4.46 8.72 -24.01
N GLU A 88 -4.66 10.04 -23.91
CA GLU A 88 -4.50 11.02 -24.98
C GLU A 88 -3.04 11.28 -25.41
N GLN A 89 -2.11 10.37 -25.11
CA GLN A 89 -0.74 10.45 -25.57
C GLN A 89 -0.69 10.48 -27.11
N THR A 90 -0.38 11.66 -27.65
CA THR A 90 -0.17 11.91 -29.08
C THR A 90 0.66 10.81 -29.75
N LEU A 91 0.33 10.47 -31.00
CA LEU A 91 1.04 9.50 -31.86
C LEU A 91 2.59 9.63 -31.85
N ALA A 92 3.11 10.82 -31.50
CA ALA A 92 4.53 11.11 -31.31
C ALA A 92 5.16 10.40 -30.09
N VAL A 93 4.44 10.27 -28.97
CA VAL A 93 4.91 9.59 -27.75
C VAL A 93 5.02 8.09 -27.98
N ALA A 94 3.98 7.49 -28.60
CA ALA A 94 3.97 6.07 -28.94
C ALA A 94 5.13 5.68 -29.89
N ARG A 95 5.49 6.55 -30.84
CA ARG A 95 6.64 6.34 -31.74
C ARG A 95 7.99 6.50 -31.05
N ALA A 96 8.11 7.42 -30.08
CA ALA A 96 9.35 7.63 -29.36
C ALA A 96 9.64 6.48 -28.37
N VAL A 97 8.61 5.95 -27.70
CA VAL A 97 8.71 4.77 -26.83
C VAL A 97 9.08 3.52 -27.62
N ALA A 98 8.55 3.34 -28.83
CA ALA A 98 8.88 2.20 -29.69
C ALA A 98 10.32 2.23 -30.24
N ALA A 99 11.02 3.37 -30.16
CA ALA A 99 12.35 3.55 -30.73
C ALA A 99 13.52 3.26 -29.76
N GLY A 100 13.23 2.96 -28.48
CA GLY A 100 14.26 2.68 -27.47
C GLY A 100 14.07 1.32 -26.81
N GLU A 101 14.83 0.30 -27.23
CA GLU A 101 14.84 -1.07 -26.69
C GLU A 101 15.41 -1.19 -25.25
N ALA A 102 15.51 -0.09 -24.50
CA ALA A 102 15.88 -0.11 -23.10
C ALA A 102 14.60 0.07 -22.26
N GLU A 103 13.91 -1.05 -21.98
CA GLU A 103 12.64 -1.22 -21.24
C GLU A 103 12.62 -0.70 -19.77
N ALA A 104 13.43 0.32 -19.44
CA ALA A 104 13.43 0.95 -18.13
C ALA A 104 14.14 2.32 -18.12
N ALA A 105 14.48 2.91 -19.27
CA ALA A 105 15.14 4.21 -19.30
C ALA A 105 14.10 5.34 -19.13
N PRO A 106 14.39 6.39 -18.32
CA PRO A 106 13.57 7.59 -18.27
C PRO A 106 13.42 8.17 -19.68
N HIS A 107 12.19 8.30 -20.16
CA HIS A 107 11.91 8.86 -21.48
C HIS A 107 11.26 10.23 -21.31
N PRO A 108 11.74 11.30 -21.97
CA PRO A 108 11.24 12.67 -21.75
C PRO A 108 9.76 12.87 -22.16
N ALA A 109 9.21 11.95 -22.97
CA ALA A 109 7.79 11.93 -23.29
C ALA A 109 6.91 11.16 -22.29
N ARG A 110 7.52 10.50 -21.29
CA ARG A 110 6.83 9.89 -20.15
C ARG A 110 6.78 10.91 -19.02
N ARG A 111 5.61 11.08 -18.41
CA ARG A 111 5.49 11.97 -17.25
C ARG A 111 6.06 11.31 -16.01
N ILE A 112 6.03 9.98 -15.92
CA ILE A 112 6.66 9.25 -14.81
C ILE A 112 8.15 9.06 -15.10
N ALA A 113 8.99 9.77 -14.34
CA ALA A 113 10.45 9.67 -14.42
C ALA A 113 11.01 8.43 -13.69
N GLY A 114 10.27 7.89 -12.73
CA GLY A 114 10.62 6.68 -12.01
C GLY A 114 9.84 6.54 -10.70
N ALA A 115 10.01 5.42 -10.01
CA ALA A 115 9.33 5.16 -8.75
C ALA A 115 10.19 4.36 -7.76
N VAL A 116 9.96 4.60 -6.47
CA VAL A 116 10.52 3.84 -5.35
C VAL A 116 9.38 3.19 -4.57
N TYR A 117 9.44 1.88 -4.41
CA TYR A 117 8.47 1.12 -3.62
C TYR A 117 9.11 0.55 -2.35
N VAL A 118 8.60 0.97 -1.20
CA VAL A 118 9.02 0.48 0.12
C VAL A 118 7.94 -0.45 0.67
N SER A 119 8.26 -1.72 0.87
CA SER A 119 7.31 -2.71 1.40
C SER A 119 7.63 -3.10 2.83
N CYS A 120 6.61 -3.26 3.67
CA CYS A 120 6.78 -3.85 4.98
C CYS A 120 7.37 -5.27 4.88
N SER A 121 8.34 -5.58 5.73
CA SER A 121 8.96 -6.91 5.83
C SER A 121 7.94 -8.03 6.07
N GLY A 122 6.79 -7.71 6.68
CA GLY A 122 5.68 -8.63 6.90
C GLY A 122 4.84 -8.95 5.64
N ARG A 123 5.10 -8.28 4.51
CA ARG A 123 4.38 -8.39 3.24
C ARG A 123 5.21 -9.05 2.13
N GLY A 124 6.35 -9.66 2.44
CA GLY A 124 7.20 -10.33 1.44
C GLY A 124 6.59 -11.60 0.81
N GLY A 125 7.44 -12.44 0.23
CA GLY A 125 7.02 -13.64 -0.52
C GLY A 125 5.99 -14.55 0.16
N PRO A 126 6.09 -14.86 1.47
CA PRO A 126 5.06 -15.65 2.16
C PRO A 126 3.66 -15.03 2.16
N HIS A 127 3.57 -13.71 2.02
CA HIS A 127 2.29 -13.01 1.95
C HIS A 127 1.70 -13.03 0.53
N PHE A 128 2.50 -12.79 -0.51
CA PHE A 128 2.02 -12.71 -1.90
C PHE A 128 2.20 -13.99 -2.73
N GLY A 129 2.82 -15.03 -2.16
CA GLY A 129 2.96 -16.37 -2.76
C GLY A 129 4.28 -16.64 -3.48
N ALA A 130 5.12 -15.64 -3.73
CA ALA A 130 6.45 -15.84 -4.33
C ALA A 130 7.42 -14.69 -4.01
N PRO A 131 8.75 -14.91 -4.02
CA PRO A 131 9.73 -13.84 -3.90
C PRO A 131 9.49 -12.73 -4.94
N GLY A 132 9.47 -11.48 -4.48
CA GLY A 132 9.29 -10.32 -5.36
C GLY A 132 7.89 -10.17 -5.99
N ALA A 133 6.92 -11.04 -5.68
CA ALA A 133 5.59 -11.02 -6.29
C ALA A 133 4.88 -9.67 -6.14
N GLU A 134 5.06 -9.01 -5.00
CA GLU A 134 4.51 -7.69 -4.74
C GLU A 134 5.05 -6.61 -5.67
N LEU A 135 6.37 -6.54 -5.83
CA LEU A 135 7.01 -5.59 -6.74
C LEU A 135 6.60 -5.85 -8.19
N GLN A 136 6.39 -7.11 -8.56
CA GLN A 136 5.87 -7.47 -9.89
C GLN A 136 4.43 -7.00 -10.11
N ILE A 137 3.58 -7.03 -9.08
CA ILE A 137 2.23 -6.44 -9.16
C ILE A 137 2.33 -4.94 -9.41
N VAL A 138 3.20 -4.22 -8.68
CA VAL A 138 3.42 -2.79 -8.87
C VAL A 138 3.95 -2.50 -10.29
N ARG A 139 4.95 -3.24 -10.77
CA ARG A 139 5.46 -3.10 -12.16
C ARG A 139 4.34 -3.26 -13.18
N HIS A 140 3.55 -4.32 -13.06
CA HIS A 140 2.45 -4.58 -13.97
C HIS A 140 1.40 -3.47 -13.95
N ALA A 141 1.01 -3.02 -12.74
CA ALA A 141 -0.07 -2.06 -12.54
C ALA A 141 0.36 -0.59 -12.66
N LEU A 142 1.65 -0.27 -12.61
CA LEU A 142 2.17 1.08 -12.89
C LEU A 142 2.64 1.24 -14.34
N GLY A 143 3.02 0.14 -14.99
CA GLY A 143 3.46 0.12 -16.38
C GLY A 143 4.99 0.07 -16.52
N ASP A 144 5.45 0.32 -17.74
CA ASP A 144 6.88 0.35 -18.07
C ASP A 144 7.52 1.64 -17.52
N VAL A 145 7.86 1.62 -16.23
CA VAL A 145 8.53 2.74 -15.55
C VAL A 145 9.77 2.25 -14.80
N PRO A 146 10.84 3.06 -14.70
CA PRO A 146 11.98 2.72 -13.85
C PRO A 146 11.51 2.58 -12.41
N LEU A 147 11.52 1.35 -11.88
CA LEU A 147 11.03 1.04 -10.54
C LEU A 147 12.11 0.28 -9.75
N VAL A 148 12.40 0.77 -8.56
CA VAL A 148 13.25 0.12 -7.56
C VAL A 148 12.50 0.00 -6.24
N GLY A 149 12.97 -0.87 -5.35
CA GLY A 149 12.33 -1.03 -4.06
C GLY A 149 13.11 -1.88 -3.08
N PHE A 150 12.70 -1.82 -1.82
CA PHE A 150 13.30 -2.55 -0.72
C PHE A 150 12.27 -2.83 0.38
N PHE A 151 12.64 -3.70 1.32
CA PHE A 151 11.82 -4.01 2.49
C PHE A 151 12.23 -3.16 3.70
N ALA A 152 11.24 -2.71 4.48
CA ALA A 152 11.44 -1.96 5.71
C ALA A 152 10.62 -2.54 6.87
N ALA A 153 10.86 -2.05 8.08
CA ALA A 153 10.08 -2.37 9.28
C ALA A 153 9.45 -1.08 9.84
N GLY A 154 8.85 -0.29 8.94
CA GLY A 154 8.41 1.07 9.22
C GLY A 154 8.46 1.90 7.95
N GLU A 155 7.30 2.18 7.38
CA GLU A 155 7.18 2.93 6.13
C GLU A 155 6.65 4.33 6.42
N ILE A 156 7.40 5.36 6.04
CA ILE A 156 6.99 6.75 6.24
C ILE A 156 6.20 7.23 5.02
N ALA A 157 5.00 7.73 5.24
CA ALA A 157 4.25 8.47 4.23
C ALA A 157 3.50 9.65 4.88
N ARG A 158 3.57 10.82 4.24
CA ARG A 158 3.09 12.09 4.82
C ARG A 158 3.67 12.32 6.22
N HIS A 159 2.83 12.31 7.25
CA HIS A 159 3.19 12.57 8.65
C HIS A 159 3.08 11.32 9.53
N HIS A 160 2.99 10.14 8.92
CA HIS A 160 2.76 8.87 9.62
C HIS A 160 3.89 7.88 9.40
N LEU A 161 4.17 7.10 10.45
CA LEU A 161 4.92 5.85 10.39
C LEU A 161 3.93 4.67 10.33
N TYR A 162 3.90 4.01 9.19
CA TYR A 162 3.05 2.87 8.96
C TYR A 162 3.79 1.55 9.18
N GLY A 163 3.01 0.52 9.48
CA GLY A 163 3.41 -0.87 9.40
C GLY A 163 2.31 -1.66 8.72
N TYR A 164 2.60 -2.87 8.25
CA TYR A 164 1.67 -3.68 7.44
C TYR A 164 1.24 -3.00 6.14
N THR A 165 2.02 -2.04 5.64
CA THR A 165 1.71 -1.28 4.43
C THR A 165 2.82 -1.40 3.38
N GLY A 166 2.63 -0.70 2.27
CA GLY A 166 3.68 -0.39 1.32
C GLY A 166 3.49 1.03 0.83
N VAL A 167 4.59 1.73 0.65
CA VAL A 167 4.60 3.13 0.21
C VAL A 167 5.22 3.18 -1.18
N LEU A 168 4.45 3.69 -2.13
CA LEU A 168 4.90 3.97 -3.48
C LEU A 168 5.13 5.47 -3.62
N THR A 169 6.37 5.85 -3.93
CA THR A 169 6.72 7.22 -4.29
C THR A 169 6.98 7.26 -5.79
N VAL A 170 6.26 8.11 -6.51
CA VAL A 170 6.41 8.32 -7.95
C VAL A 170 7.05 9.68 -8.19
N PHE A 171 8.09 9.71 -9.01
CA PHE A 171 8.78 10.92 -9.45
C PHE A 171 8.29 11.26 -10.85
N THR A 172 7.92 12.52 -11.07
CA THR A 172 7.49 13.02 -12.37
C THR A 172 8.61 13.80 -13.04
N ALA A 173 8.66 13.76 -14.37
CA ALA A 173 9.41 14.73 -15.15
C ALA A 173 8.60 16.04 -15.24
N ASP A 174 9.29 17.18 -15.16
CA ASP A 174 8.71 18.53 -15.30
C ASP A 174 8.22 18.82 -16.73
#